data_AF-A0A1H8R0U5-F1
#
_entry.id   AF-A0A1H8R0U5-F1
#
_cell.length_a   1.000
_cell.length_b   1.000
_cell.length_c   1.000
_cell.angle_alpha   90.00
_cell.angle_beta   90.00
_cell.angle_gamma   90.00
#
_symmetry.space_group_name_H-M   'P 1'
#
loop_
_entity.id
_entity.type
_entity.pdbx_description
1 polymer ?
#
loop_
_entity_poly.entity_id
_entity_poly.type
_entity_poly.pdbx_seq_one_letter_code
_entity_poly.pdbx_strand_id
1 'polypeptide(L)' 'MDEGVDMSDHDGEQRKPTVWEVVQSVLAGALGVQTNEARKRDFKSGSPMPYIIGGVIFTVVLIVVLVVVVNVVLSSAGV' A
#
# COMPACT_ATOMS: atom_id res chain seq x y z
N MET A 1 -48.19 -22.31 -6.85
CA MET A 1 -47.39 -21.99 -8.03
C MET A 1 -46.58 -20.75 -7.68
N ASP A 2 -45.31 -21.02 -7.41
CA ASP A 2 -44.08 -20.28 -7.71
C ASP A 2 -43.98 -18.74 -7.83
N GLU A 3 -42.80 -18.29 -7.36
CA GLU A 3 -42.03 -17.07 -7.66
C GLU A 3 -42.47 -15.72 -7.04
N GLY A 4 -41.61 -14.94 -6.38
CA GLY A 4 -40.17 -15.02 -6.21
C GLY A 4 -39.75 -14.34 -4.91
N VAL A 5 -38.89 -15.03 -4.15
CA VAL A 5 -38.12 -14.43 -3.08
C VAL A 5 -37.08 -13.55 -3.77
N ASP A 6 -37.25 -12.23 -3.70
CA ASP A 6 -36.21 -11.27 -4.06
C ASP A 6 -35.08 -11.38 -3.03
N MET A 7 -34.19 -12.33 -3.25
CA MET A 7 -32.89 -12.38 -2.63
C MET A 7 -32.01 -11.36 -3.35
N SER A 8 -32.17 -10.10 -2.98
CA SER A 8 -31.14 -9.09 -3.21
C SER A 8 -29.92 -9.48 -2.35
N ASP A 9 -29.08 -10.34 -2.92
CA ASP A 9 -27.75 -10.65 -2.41
C ASP A 9 -27.00 -9.33 -2.23
N HIS A 10 -26.97 -8.84 -0.99
CA HIS A 10 -25.98 -7.86 -0.57
C HIS A 10 -24.67 -8.63 -0.39
N ASP A 11 -24.06 -8.97 -1.53
CA ASP A 11 -22.64 -9.28 -1.58
C ASP A 11 -21.91 -8.12 -0.92
N GLY A 12 -21.37 -8.36 0.27
CA GLY A 12 -20.62 -7.37 1.02
C GLY A 12 -19.50 -6.83 0.15
N GLU A 13 -19.70 -5.63 -0.39
CA GLU A 13 -18.75 -4.96 -1.28
C GLU A 13 -17.38 -4.93 -0.60
N GLN A 14 -16.47 -5.80 -1.05
CA GLN A 14 -15.06 -5.70 -0.73
C GLN A 14 -14.54 -4.46 -1.44
N ARG A 15 -14.68 -3.31 -0.78
CA ARG A 15 -14.25 -2.02 -1.32
C ARG A 15 -12.78 -2.10 -1.67
N LYS A 16 -12.47 -1.78 -2.93
CA LYS A 16 -11.09 -1.70 -3.40
C LYS A 16 -10.36 -0.65 -2.56
N PRO A 17 -9.15 -0.96 -2.06
CA PRO A 17 -8.40 0.00 -1.27
C PRO A 17 -8.13 1.25 -2.11
N THR A 18 -8.27 2.41 -1.49
CA THR A 18 -7.93 3.68 -2.13
C THR A 18 -6.42 3.82 -2.27
N VAL A 19 -5.96 4.62 -3.23
CA VAL A 19 -4.51 4.88 -3.44
C VAL A 19 -3.85 5.38 -2.15
N TRP A 20 -4.54 6.23 -1.40
CA TRP A 20 -4.03 6.76 -0.14
C TRP A 20 -3.86 5.67 0.93
N GLU A 21 -4.79 4.73 1.04
CA GLU A 21 -4.66 3.62 1.98
C GLU A 21 -3.50 2.69 1.64
N VAL A 22 -3.25 2.47 0.34
CA VAL A 22 -2.09 1.70 -0.12
C VAL A 22 -0.80 2.42 0.25
N VAL A 23 -0.71 3.74 0.00
CA VAL A 23 0.47 4.55 0.37
C VAL A 23 0.70 4.52 1.89
N GLN A 24 -0.35 4.74 2.69
CA GLN A 24 -0.25 4.68 4.15
C GLN A 24 0.19 3.30 4.64
N SER A 25 -0.33 2.23 4.04
CA SER A 25 0.05 0.86 4.38
C SER A 25 1.52 0.59 4.07
N VAL A 26 1.98 0.95 2.87
CA VAL A 26 3.38 0.78 2.45
C VAL A 26 4.33 1.55 3.37
N LEU A 27 4.00 2.81 3.70
CA LEU A 27 4.80 3.62 4.61
C LEU A 27 4.80 3.07 6.04
N ALA A 28 3.64 2.67 6.57
CA ALA A 28 3.54 2.09 7.90
C ALA A 28 4.28 0.74 7.98
N GLY A 29 4.25 -0.05 6.92
CA GLY A 29 5.03 -1.28 6.78
C GLY A 29 6.54 -1.00 6.75
N ALA A 30 6.98 -0.04 5.95
CA ALA A 30 8.39 0.35 5.86
C ALA A 30 8.95 0.88 7.18
N LEU A 31 8.15 1.63 7.94
CA LEU A 31 8.52 2.15 9.26
C LEU A 31 8.31 1.14 10.40
N GLY A 32 7.72 -0.03 10.12
CA GLY A 32 7.40 -1.05 11.12
C GLY A 32 6.23 -0.71 12.06
N VAL A 33 5.52 0.39 11.82
CA VAL A 33 4.40 0.89 12.65
C VAL A 33 3.02 0.45 12.14
N GLN A 34 2.96 -0.59 11.30
CA GLN A 34 1.71 -1.10 10.74
C GLN A 34 0.78 -1.65 11.83
N THR A 35 -0.42 -1.08 11.95
CA THR A 35 -1.45 -1.54 12.90
C THR A 35 -2.14 -2.81 12.42
N ASN A 36 -2.76 -3.55 13.34
CA ASN A 36 -3.56 -4.74 13.02
C ASN A 36 -4.74 -4.43 12.09
N GLU A 37 -5.31 -3.23 12.17
CA GLU A 37 -6.45 -2.84 11.33
C GLU A 37 -6.02 -2.57 9.89
N ALA A 38 -4.92 -1.83 9.69
CA ALA A 38 -4.32 -1.65 8.37
C ALA A 38 -3.99 -3.01 7.76
N ARG A 39 -3.30 -3.87 8.52
CA ARG A 39 -2.97 -5.23 8.10
C ARG A 39 -4.20 -6.06 7.71
N LYS A 40 -5.26 -6.04 8.52
CA LYS A 40 -6.52 -6.74 8.24
C LYS A 40 -7.17 -6.22 6.97
N ARG A 41 -7.21 -4.90 6.75
CA ARG A 41 -7.72 -4.31 5.51
C ARG A 41 -6.89 -4.77 4.31
N ASP A 42 -5.58 -4.73 4.43
CA ASP A 42 -4.67 -5.04 3.34
C ASP A 42 -4.75 -6.52 2.93
N PHE A 43 -4.88 -7.44 3.90
CA PHE A 43 -5.05 -8.88 3.65
C PHE A 43 -6.48 -9.31 3.35
N LYS A 44 -7.49 -8.49 3.69
CA LYS A 44 -8.88 -8.70 3.27
C LYS A 44 -9.17 -8.03 1.93
N SER A 45 -8.26 -7.22 1.41
CA SER A 45 -8.40 -6.66 0.07
C SER A 45 -8.37 -7.78 -0.96
N GLY A 46 -9.15 -7.66 -2.03
CA GLY A 46 -9.29 -8.71 -3.05
C GLY A 46 -7.99 -9.06 -3.81
N SER A 47 -6.89 -8.33 -3.60
CA SER A 47 -5.58 -8.67 -4.15
C SER A 47 -4.45 -7.97 -3.38
N PRO A 48 -3.33 -8.66 -3.08
CA PRO A 48 -2.14 -8.04 -2.47
C PRO A 48 -1.32 -7.18 -3.45
N MET A 49 -1.64 -7.24 -4.75
CA MET A 49 -0.84 -6.62 -5.81
C MET A 49 -0.62 -5.09 -5.64
N PRO A 50 -1.60 -4.28 -5.22
CA PRO A 50 -1.40 -2.84 -5.03
C PRO A 50 -0.31 -2.52 -4.00
N TYR A 51 -0.21 -3.32 -2.94
CA TYR A 51 0.77 -3.15 -1.86
C TYR A 51 2.17 -3.56 -2.30
N ILE A 52 2.30 -4.62 -3.11
CA ILE A 52 3.59 -5.04 -3.68
C ILE A 52 4.12 -3.96 -4.64
N ILE A 53 3.27 -3.48 -5.56
CA ILE A 53 3.64 -2.41 -6.49
C ILE A 53 4.03 -1.15 -5.72
N GLY A 54 3.22 -0.76 -4.73
CA GLY A 54 3.53 0.38 -3.87
C GLY A 54 4.87 0.23 -3.13
N GLY A 55 5.17 -0.96 -2.61
CA GLY A 55 6.45 -1.27 -1.99
C GLY A 55 7.63 -1.14 -2.94
N VAL A 56 7.54 -1.69 -4.15
CA VAL A 56 8.60 -1.57 -5.18
C VAL A 56 8.84 -0.11 -5.55
N ILE A 57 7.77 0.67 -5.79
CA ILE A 57 7.87 2.10 -6.10
C ILE A 57 8.56 2.84 -4.94
N PHE A 58 8.14 2.57 -3.69
CA PHE A 58 8.75 3.16 -2.51
C PHE A 58 10.25 2.84 -2.41
N THR A 59 10.65 1.59 -2.65
CA THR A 59 12.06 1.18 -2.62
C THR A 59 12.88 1.89 -3.68
N VAL A 60 12.38 2.01 -4.91
CA VAL A 60 13.08 2.73 -5.99
C VAL A 60 13.27 4.20 -5.60
N VAL A 61 12.23 4.85 -5.08
CA VAL A 61 12.31 6.24 -4.60
C VAL A 61 13.34 6.37 -3.47
N LEU A 62 13.34 5.45 -2.51
CA LEU A 62 14.31 5.45 -1.41
C LEU A 62 15.75 5.37 -1.92
N ILE A 63 16.04 4.48 -2.88
CA ILE A 63 17.37 4.35 -3.48
C ILE A 63 17.80 5.67 -4.14
N VAL A 64 16.91 6.29 -4.92
CA VAL A 64 17.20 7.59 -5.56
C VAL A 64 17.51 8.66 -4.51
N VAL A 65 16.73 8.72 -3.44
CA VAL A 65 16.97 9.66 -2.33
C VAL A 65 18.35 9.42 -1.71
N LEU A 66 18.72 8.16 -1.44
CA LEU A 66 20.03 7.83 -0.89
C LEU A 66 21.17 8.23 -1.84
N VAL A 67 21.03 7.98 -3.14
CA VAL A 67 22.03 8.39 -4.14
C VAL A 67 22.19 9.92 -4.15
N VAL A 68 21.09 10.67 -4.13
CA VAL A 68 21.13 12.14 -4.08
C VAL A 68 21.83 12.61 -2.80
N VAL A 69 21.47 12.05 -1.64
CA VAL A 69 22.10 12.38 -0.35
C VAL A 69 23.60 12.11 -0.40
N VAL A 70 24.03 10.94 -0.91
CA VAL A 70 25.46 10.60 -1.04
C VAL A 70 26.18 11.61 -1.95
N ASN A 71 25.61 11.95 -3.10
CA ASN A 71 26.21 12.92 -4.01
C ASN A 71 26.34 14.33 -3.38
N VAL A 72 25.32 14.77 -2.63
CA VAL A 72 25.36 16.04 -1.90
C VAL A 72 26.46 16.01 -0.84
N VAL A 73 26.55 14.92 -0.07
CA VAL A 73 27.59 14.75 0.97
C VAL A 73 28.98 14.77 0.36
N LEU A 74 29.23 14.01 -0.71
CA LEU A 74 30.53 13.99 -1.40
C LEU A 74 30.91 15.38 -1.93
N SER A 75 29.98 16.05 -2.59
CA SER A 75 30.19 17.43 -3.10
C SER A 75 30.52 18.42 -1.98
N SER A 76 29.88 18.27 -0.82
CA SER A 76 30.13 19.13 0.35
C SER A 76 31.43 18.81 1.09
N ALA A 77 31.88 17.56 1.01
CA ALA A 77 33.12 17.08 1.64
C ALA A 77 34.37 17.40 0.82
N GLY A 78 34.22 17.92 -0.41
CA GLY A 78 35.33 18.29 -1.28
C GLY A 78 36.07 17.10 -1.89
N VAL A 79 35.41 15.93 -1.98
CA VAL A 79 35.90 14.73 -2.68
C VAL A 79 35.37 14.70 -4.10
#